data_AF-A0A2J8AI10-F1
#
_entry.id   AF-A0A2J8AI10-F1
#
_cell.length_a   1.000
_cell.length_b   1.000
_cell.length_c   1.000
_cell.angle_alpha   90.00
_cell.angle_beta   90.00
_cell.angle_gamma   90.00
#
_symmetry.space_group_name_H-M   'P 1'
#
loop_
_entity.id
_entity.type
_entity.pdbx_description
1 polymer ?
#
loop_
_entity_poly.entity_id
_entity_poly.type
_entity_poly.pdbx_seq_one_letter_code
_entity_poly.pdbx_strand_id
1 'polypeptide(L)'
;MYSFVMSYKELNEARRDVDWPKKGLVVDALERGNMARFINDKWGQDGRRKPNVVAKVFWSTEDSRPYIMLYAATKIEPGDELLLSYGKNYWVFFARNLQRVHYLYYRQTSREVAALHDWVRRVEGEERLAALTAEMDAAKVDIPSKLVYDE
;
A
#
# COMPACT_ATOMS: atom_id res chain seq x y z
N MET A 1 4.12 2.09 0.70
CA MET A 1 4.63 0.93 -0.06
C MET A 1 5.07 1.45 -1.41
N TYR A 2 6.31 1.15 -1.81
CA TYR A 2 6.98 1.76 -2.96
C TYR A 2 7.34 0.66 -3.96
N SER A 3 6.34 -0.04 -4.46
CA SER A 3 6.54 -1.24 -5.28
C SER A 3 5.98 -1.08 -6.68
N PHE A 4 6.75 -1.47 -7.69
CA PHE A 4 6.28 -1.56 -9.06
C PHE A 4 6.09 -3.01 -9.46
N VAL A 5 4.97 -3.32 -10.09
CA VAL A 5 4.63 -4.68 -10.53
C VAL A 5 4.79 -4.77 -12.04
N MET A 6 5.58 -5.73 -12.50
CA MET A 6 5.67 -6.13 -13.91
C MET A 6 4.85 -7.40 -14.06
N SER A 7 3.68 -7.30 -14.68
CA SER A 7 2.82 -8.45 -14.88
C SER A 7 3.44 -9.46 -15.87
N TYR A 8 3.03 -10.72 -15.79
CA TYR A 8 3.41 -11.74 -16.78
C TYR A 8 3.10 -11.29 -18.22
N LYS A 9 1.98 -10.60 -18.42
CA LYS A 9 1.59 -10.07 -19.73
C LYS A 9 2.61 -9.04 -20.23
N GLU A 10 2.95 -8.03 -19.42
CA GLU A 10 3.91 -6.99 -19.80
C GLU A 10 5.32 -7.55 -20.01
N LEU A 11 5.74 -8.51 -19.18
CA LEU A 11 7.03 -9.20 -19.34
C LEU A 11 7.09 -9.99 -20.65
N ASN A 12 6.02 -10.71 -21.01
CA ASN A 12 5.95 -11.42 -22.29
C ASN A 12 5.86 -10.46 -23.47
N GLU A 13 5.15 -9.35 -23.34
CA GLU A 13 5.12 -8.31 -24.38
C GLU A 13 6.51 -7.71 -24.60
N ALA A 14 7.29 -7.51 -23.53
CA ALA A 14 8.67 -7.04 -23.62
C ALA A 14 9.62 -8.09 -24.20
N ARG A 15 9.45 -9.38 -23.82
CA ARG A 15 10.27 -10.49 -24.34
C ARG A 15 9.54 -11.83 -24.20
N ARG A 16 9.19 -12.47 -25.32
CA ARG A 16 8.35 -13.69 -25.37
C ARG A 16 9.10 -15.01 -25.18
N ASP A 17 10.41 -15.03 -25.42
CA ASP A 17 11.26 -16.22 -25.38
C ASP A 17 11.81 -16.56 -23.99
N VAL A 18 11.47 -15.76 -22.98
CA VAL A 18 11.86 -15.99 -21.58
C VAL A 18 10.70 -16.64 -20.82
N ASP A 19 10.99 -17.71 -20.07
CA ASP A 19 9.99 -18.34 -19.18
C ASP A 19 9.79 -17.49 -17.93
N TRP A 20 8.87 -16.52 -18.04
CA TRP A 20 8.56 -15.62 -16.94
C TRP A 20 7.71 -16.28 -15.86
N PRO A 21 7.93 -15.93 -14.58
CA PRO A 21 7.02 -16.36 -13.53
C PRO A 21 5.60 -15.86 -13.81
N LYS A 22 4.62 -16.77 -13.78
CA LYS A 22 3.20 -16.44 -14.05
C LYS A 22 2.62 -15.37 -13.13
N LYS A 23 3.21 -15.19 -11.94
CA LYS A 23 2.84 -14.15 -10.97
C LYS A 23 3.45 -12.78 -11.30
N GLY A 24 4.29 -12.69 -12.32
CA GLY A 24 5.07 -11.48 -12.65
C GLY A 24 6.29 -11.29 -11.75
N LEU A 25 6.90 -10.12 -11.87
CA LEU A 25 8.00 -9.66 -11.05
C LEU A 25 7.58 -8.41 -10.27
N VAL A 26 8.15 -8.22 -9.08
CA VAL A 26 7.90 -7.04 -8.26
C VAL A 26 9.25 -6.39 -7.94
N VAL A 27 9.34 -5.08 -8.18
CA VAL A 27 10.46 -4.25 -7.74
C VAL A 27 10.05 -3.57 -6.45
N ASP A 28 10.72 -3.88 -5.35
CA ASP A 28 10.54 -3.20 -4.08
C ASP A 28 11.57 -2.06 -3.94
N ALA A 29 11.08 -0.82 -3.91
CA ALA A 29 11.90 0.38 -3.77
C ALA A 29 11.82 1.01 -2.36
N LEU A 30 11.35 0.25 -1.36
CA LEU A 30 11.21 0.72 0.01
C LEU A 30 12.55 1.18 0.60
N GLU A 31 13.55 0.31 0.56
CA GLU A 31 14.88 0.60 1.15
C GLU A 31 15.85 1.21 0.14
N ARG A 32 15.77 0.81 -1.12
CA ARG A 32 16.70 1.23 -2.18
C ARG A 32 15.94 1.58 -3.45
N GLY A 33 16.25 2.72 -4.04
CA GLY A 33 15.59 3.18 -5.27
C GLY A 33 16.06 4.57 -5.64
N ASN A 34 15.36 5.18 -6.60
CA ASN A 34 15.59 6.56 -7.03
C ASN A 34 14.33 7.41 -6.81
N MET A 35 14.31 8.63 -7.34
CA MET A 35 13.21 9.57 -7.18
C MET A 35 11.86 9.08 -7.70
N ALA A 36 11.84 8.11 -8.62
CA ALA A 36 10.59 7.55 -9.16
C ALA A 36 9.71 6.92 -8.08
N ARG A 37 10.28 6.47 -6.96
CA ARG A 37 9.50 5.91 -5.84
C ARG A 37 8.56 6.92 -5.19
N PHE A 38 8.79 8.21 -5.37
CA PHE A 38 7.99 9.27 -4.76
C PHE A 38 6.88 9.81 -5.67
N ILE A 39 6.76 9.30 -6.90
CA ILE A 39 5.68 9.68 -7.82
C ILE A 39 4.38 9.09 -7.29
N ASN A 40 3.38 9.93 -7.04
CA ASN A 40 2.13 9.51 -6.44
C ASN A 40 1.17 8.87 -7.46
N ASP A 41 0.21 8.11 -6.94
CA ASP A 41 -0.93 7.65 -7.73
C ASP A 41 -1.88 8.82 -8.03
N LYS A 42 -2.57 8.71 -9.16
CA LYS A 42 -3.63 9.64 -9.55
C LYS A 42 -4.81 9.64 -8.57
N TRP A 43 -5.03 8.55 -7.82
CA TRP A 43 -6.07 8.48 -6.80
C TRP A 43 -5.58 9.20 -5.53
N GLY A 44 -5.65 10.54 -5.55
CA GLY A 44 -5.52 11.39 -4.36
C GLY A 44 -6.84 11.49 -3.58
N GLN A 45 -6.89 12.34 -2.53
CA GLN A 45 -8.08 12.54 -1.67
C GLN A 45 -9.37 12.82 -2.45
N ASP A 46 -9.26 13.43 -3.63
CA ASP A 46 -10.42 13.96 -4.37
C ASP A 46 -10.84 13.05 -5.55
N GLY A 47 -10.10 11.95 -5.80
CA GLY A 47 -10.39 10.98 -6.87
C GLY A 47 -10.33 11.51 -8.32
N ARG A 48 -9.94 12.77 -8.53
CA ARG A 48 -10.10 13.49 -9.83
C ARG A 48 -8.80 13.81 -10.57
N ARG A 49 -7.63 13.40 -10.06
CA ARG A 49 -6.35 13.75 -10.68
C ARG A 49 -6.13 12.91 -11.94
N LYS A 50 -5.55 13.53 -12.98
CA LYS A 50 -5.20 12.84 -14.24
C LYS A 50 -3.71 12.47 -14.21
N PRO A 51 -3.34 11.22 -14.58
CA PRO A 51 -1.93 10.85 -14.66
C PRO A 51 -1.28 11.58 -15.83
N ASN A 52 -0.11 12.19 -15.60
CA ASN A 52 0.73 12.82 -16.62
C ASN A 52 1.99 11.98 -16.93
N VAL A 53 2.18 10.86 -16.22
CA VAL A 53 3.25 9.88 -16.45
C VAL A 53 2.66 8.47 -16.63
N VAL A 54 3.25 7.69 -17.54
CA VAL A 54 2.96 6.27 -17.73
C VAL A 54 4.21 5.43 -17.51
N ALA A 55 4.05 4.29 -16.85
CA ALA A 55 5.11 3.28 -16.72
C ALA A 55 4.95 2.22 -17.81
N LYS A 56 6.07 1.79 -18.40
CA LYS A 56 6.11 0.66 -19.33
C LYS A 56 7.27 -0.28 -18.99
N VAL A 57 7.06 -1.57 -19.20
CA VAL A 57 8.11 -2.57 -19.10
C VAL A 57 8.86 -2.65 -20.43
N PHE A 58 10.18 -2.56 -20.38
CA PHE A 58 11.07 -2.64 -21.52
C PHE A 58 12.15 -3.70 -21.25
N TRP A 59 12.53 -4.48 -22.26
CA TRP A 59 13.64 -5.42 -22.14
C TRP A 59 14.93 -4.78 -22.65
N SER A 60 15.94 -4.65 -21.78
CA SER A 60 17.30 -4.24 -22.20
C SER A 60 18.03 -5.45 -22.75
N THR A 61 18.46 -5.37 -24.01
CA THR A 61 19.29 -6.39 -24.64
C THR A 61 20.72 -6.39 -24.10
N GLU A 62 21.24 -5.22 -23.74
CA GLU A 62 22.59 -5.04 -23.19
C GLU A 62 22.73 -5.72 -21.83
N ASP A 63 21.79 -5.45 -20.91
CA ASP A 63 21.83 -5.99 -19.55
C ASP A 63 21.13 -7.34 -19.42
N SER A 64 20.45 -7.79 -20.49
CA SER A 64 19.58 -8.96 -20.48
C SER A 64 18.61 -9.00 -19.29
N ARG A 65 17.92 -7.88 -19.03
CA ARG A 65 16.94 -7.78 -17.94
C ARG A 65 15.80 -6.82 -18.26
N PRO A 66 14.62 -6.99 -17.63
CA PRO A 66 13.52 -6.05 -17.79
C PRO A 66 13.75 -4.79 -16.95
N TYR A 67 13.28 -3.67 -17.48
CA TYR A 67 13.31 -2.35 -16.87
C TYR A 67 11.92 -1.75 -16.86
N ILE A 68 11.63 -0.91 -15.86
CA ILE A 68 10.44 -0.08 -15.81
C ILE A 68 10.86 1.32 -16.18
N MET A 69 10.35 1.81 -17.31
CA MET A 69 10.63 3.15 -17.81
C MET A 69 9.39 4.03 -17.67
N LEU A 70 9.61 5.28 -17.26
CA LEU A 70 8.57 6.28 -17.11
C LEU A 70 8.59 7.23 -18.31
N TYR A 71 7.43 7.47 -18.90
CA TYR A 71 7.26 8.37 -20.03
C TYR A 71 6.23 9.43 -19.69
N ALA A 72 6.48 10.66 -20.14
CA ALA A 72 5.48 11.72 -20.09
C ALA A 72 4.29 11.32 -21.01
N ALA A 73 3.09 11.33 -20.45
CA ALA A 73 1.85 11.08 -21.17
C ALA A 73 1.20 12.38 -21.67
N THR A 74 1.56 13.50 -21.06
CA THR A 74 1.12 14.85 -21.43
C THR A 74 2.30 15.81 -21.32
N LYS A 75 2.10 17.07 -21.74
CA LYS A 75 3.05 18.15 -21.40
C LYS A 75 3.14 18.28 -19.87
N ILE A 76 4.35 18.52 -19.37
CA ILE A 76 4.68 18.68 -17.95
C ILE A 76 5.57 19.92 -17.85
N GLU A 77 5.16 20.90 -17.05
CA GLU A 77 5.89 22.14 -16.81
C GLU A 77 6.69 22.06 -15.50
N PRO A 78 7.74 22.89 -15.33
CA PRO A 78 8.44 23.00 -14.05
C PRO A 78 7.48 23.35 -12.91
N GLY A 79 7.49 22.54 -11.85
CA GLY A 79 6.60 22.68 -10.70
C GLY A 79 5.35 21.78 -10.75
N ASP A 80 5.04 21.17 -11.89
CA ASP A 80 3.97 20.19 -11.98
C ASP A 80 4.33 18.92 -11.17
N GLU A 81 3.37 18.42 -10.38
CA GLU A 81 3.52 17.13 -9.73
C GLU A 81 3.39 16.00 -10.76
N LEU A 82 4.31 15.03 -10.69
CA LEU A 82 4.24 13.81 -11.48
C LEU A 82 3.24 12.84 -10.87
N LEU A 83 2.36 12.31 -11.72
CA LEU A 83 1.29 11.41 -11.34
C LEU A 83 1.27 10.18 -12.25
N LEU A 84 1.29 9.01 -11.61
CA LEU A 84 1.15 7.72 -12.26
C LEU A 84 -0.25 7.15 -12.03
N SER A 85 -0.66 6.17 -12.83
CA SER A 85 -1.73 5.25 -12.45
C SER A 85 -1.10 3.93 -12.01
N TYR A 86 -1.08 3.67 -10.70
CA TYR A 86 -0.58 2.43 -10.10
C TYR A 86 -1.38 1.20 -10.55
N GLY A 87 -2.64 1.42 -10.94
CA GLY A 87 -3.52 0.38 -11.46
C GLY A 87 -4.12 -0.52 -10.39
N LYS A 88 -5.13 -1.30 -10.79
CA LYS A 88 -5.93 -2.13 -9.88
C LYS A 88 -5.09 -3.16 -9.11
N ASN A 89 -4.10 -3.77 -9.76
CA ASN A 89 -3.31 -4.83 -9.15
C ASN A 89 -2.47 -4.33 -7.97
N TYR A 90 -1.92 -3.12 -8.07
CA TYR A 90 -1.21 -2.49 -6.96
C TYR A 90 -2.13 -2.30 -5.76
N TRP A 91 -3.33 -1.73 -5.97
CA TRP A 91 -4.27 -1.46 -4.90
C TRP A 91 -4.82 -2.74 -4.25
N VAL A 92 -5.06 -3.80 -5.02
CA VAL A 92 -5.43 -5.11 -4.48
C VAL A 92 -4.31 -5.70 -3.63
N PHE A 93 -3.06 -5.59 -4.08
CA PHE A 93 -1.91 -6.04 -3.31
C PHE A 93 -1.73 -5.21 -2.02
N PHE A 94 -1.87 -3.88 -2.13
CA PHE A 94 -1.80 -2.96 -1.01
C PHE A 94 -2.87 -3.24 0.03
N ALA A 95 -4.13 -3.38 -0.38
CA ALA A 95 -5.24 -3.69 0.51
C ALA A 95 -5.02 -5.01 1.25
N ARG A 96 -4.56 -6.06 0.56
CA ARG A 96 -4.24 -7.35 1.20
C ARG A 96 -3.12 -7.24 2.23
N ASN A 97 -2.05 -6.50 1.91
CA ASN A 97 -0.95 -6.29 2.85
C ASN A 97 -1.41 -5.44 4.04
N LEU A 98 -2.19 -4.38 3.81
CA LEU A 98 -2.73 -3.55 4.88
C LEU A 98 -3.66 -4.36 5.79
N GLN A 99 -4.55 -5.16 5.22
CA GLN A 99 -5.41 -6.09 5.98
C GLN A 99 -4.59 -7.06 6.82
N ARG A 100 -3.53 -7.65 6.26
CA ARG A 100 -2.63 -8.55 7.00
C ARG A 100 -1.94 -7.81 8.16
N VAL A 101 -1.40 -6.62 7.91
CA VAL A 101 -0.74 -5.81 8.95
C VAL A 101 -1.73 -5.44 10.05
N HIS A 102 -2.93 -4.96 9.69
CA HIS A 102 -4.01 -4.67 10.64
C HIS A 102 -4.42 -5.89 11.46
N TYR A 103 -4.53 -7.06 10.82
CA TYR A 103 -4.85 -8.30 11.52
C TYR A 103 -3.77 -8.68 12.53
N LEU A 104 -2.49 -8.60 12.15
CA LEU A 104 -1.37 -8.90 13.06
C LEU A 104 -1.32 -7.92 14.22
N TYR A 105 -1.47 -6.63 13.93
CA TYR A 105 -1.55 -5.58 14.95
C TYR A 105 -2.71 -5.83 15.91
N TYR A 106 -3.92 -6.02 15.39
CA TYR A 106 -5.12 -6.34 16.18
C TYR A 106 -4.88 -7.55 17.08
N ARG A 107 -4.32 -8.64 16.55
CA ARG A 107 -4.02 -9.85 17.32
C ARG A 107 -3.02 -9.60 18.45
N GLN A 108 -1.97 -8.81 18.19
CA GLN A 108 -0.98 -8.45 19.20
C GLN A 108 -1.61 -7.56 20.27
N THR A 109 -2.23 -6.45 19.87
CA THR A 109 -2.88 -5.51 20.79
C THR A 109 -3.96 -6.19 21.61
N SER A 110 -4.76 -7.10 21.04
CA SER A 110 -5.78 -7.85 21.80
C SER A 110 -5.17 -8.69 22.92
N ARG A 111 -3.97 -9.27 22.70
CA ARG A 111 -3.26 -10.02 23.75
C ARG A 111 -2.71 -9.10 24.84
N GLU A 112 -2.15 -7.97 24.45
CA GLU A 112 -1.62 -6.97 25.39
C GLU A 112 -2.74 -6.37 26.25
N VAL A 113 -3.89 -6.04 25.63
CA VAL A 113 -5.09 -5.58 26.34
C VAL A 113 -5.63 -6.64 27.28
N ALA A 114 -5.73 -7.91 26.85
CA ALA A 114 -6.16 -9.00 27.73
C ALA A 114 -5.21 -9.18 28.93
N ALA A 115 -3.90 -9.14 28.70
CA ALA A 115 -2.90 -9.23 29.77
C ALA A 115 -2.99 -8.05 30.76
N LEU A 116 -3.25 -6.84 30.25
CA LEU A 116 -3.48 -5.66 31.08
C LEU A 116 -4.77 -5.80 31.91
N HIS A 117 -5.87 -6.26 31.30
CA HIS A 117 -7.13 -6.52 32.00
C HIS A 117 -6.93 -7.53 33.14
N ASP A 118 -6.23 -8.63 32.87
CA ASP A 118 -5.92 -9.65 33.88
C ASP A 118 -4.98 -9.14 34.98
N TRP A 119 -4.10 -8.19 34.67
CA TRP A 119 -3.27 -7.54 35.68
C TRP A 119 -4.11 -6.60 36.57
N VAL A 120 -4.91 -5.71 35.98
CA VAL A 120 -5.79 -4.78 36.71
C VAL A 120 -6.74 -5.57 37.61
N ARG A 121 -7.38 -6.61 37.08
CA ARG A 121 -8.25 -7.50 37.85
C ARG A 121 -7.57 -8.08 39.08
N ARG A 122 -6.30 -8.51 38.96
CA ARG A 122 -5.55 -9.13 40.05
C ARG A 122 -5.02 -8.13 41.08
N VAL A 123 -4.63 -6.93 40.65
CA VAL A 123 -3.95 -5.93 41.51
C VAL A 123 -4.90 -4.90 42.06
N GLU A 124 -5.85 -4.42 41.24
CA GLU A 124 -6.75 -3.30 41.57
C GLU A 124 -8.22 -3.74 41.72
N GLY A 125 -8.55 -4.97 41.31
CA GLY A 125 -9.88 -5.56 41.44
C GLY A 125 -10.83 -5.25 40.28
N GLU A 126 -12.00 -5.91 40.29
CA GLU A 126 -12.97 -5.87 39.17
C GLU A 126 -13.63 -4.49 39.01
N GLU A 127 -13.84 -3.76 40.12
CA GLU A 127 -14.45 -2.42 40.09
C GLU A 127 -13.59 -1.41 39.33
N ARG A 128 -12.27 -1.48 39.52
CA ARG A 128 -11.34 -0.58 38.83
C ARG A 128 -11.25 -0.89 37.34
N LEU A 129 -11.26 -2.17 36.98
CA LEU A 129 -11.33 -2.60 35.58
C LEU A 129 -12.61 -2.11 34.88
N ALA A 130 -13.76 -2.18 35.57
CA ALA A 130 -15.04 -1.69 35.05
C ALA A 130 -15.02 -0.17 34.82
N ALA A 131 -14.47 0.59 35.76
CA ALA A 131 -14.32 2.05 35.63
C ALA A 131 -13.44 2.44 34.42
N LEU A 132 -12.27 1.79 34.27
CA LEU A 132 -11.36 2.05 33.15
C LEU A 132 -11.98 1.70 31.80
N THR A 133 -12.74 0.60 31.73
CA THR A 133 -13.43 0.21 30.49
C THR A 133 -14.49 1.24 30.10
N ALA A 134 -15.25 1.75 31.08
CA ALA A 134 -16.25 2.80 30.85
C ALA A 134 -15.61 4.13 30.41
N GLU A 135 -14.46 4.50 30.98
CA GLU A 135 -13.68 5.67 30.57
C GLU A 135 -13.22 5.54 29.10
N MET A 136 -12.71 4.37 28.69
CA MET A 136 -12.32 4.11 27.30
C MET A 136 -13.48 4.16 26.33
N ASP A 137 -14.63 3.59 26.69
CA ASP A 137 -15.84 3.63 25.86
C ASP A 137 -16.38 5.06 25.71
N ALA A 138 -16.29 5.88 26.76
CA ALA A 138 -16.66 7.30 26.71
C ALA A 138 -15.65 8.14 25.91
N ALA A 139 -14.38 7.74 25.89
CA ALA A 139 -13.32 8.41 25.14
C ALA A 139 -13.27 8.05 23.64
N LYS A 140 -14.21 7.24 23.13
CA LYS A 140 -14.25 6.85 21.72
C LYS A 140 -14.08 8.06 20.81
N VAL A 141 -12.95 8.08 20.11
CA VAL A 141 -12.69 9.01 19.01
C VAL A 141 -13.67 8.64 17.90
N ASP A 142 -14.48 9.61 17.46
CA ASP A 142 -15.37 9.45 16.32
C ASP A 142 -14.50 9.18 15.08
N ILE A 143 -14.37 7.91 14.71
CA ILE A 143 -13.65 7.53 13.50
C ILE A 143 -14.67 7.68 12.36
N PRO A 144 -14.55 8.70 11.49
CA PRO A 144 -15.52 8.92 10.44
C PRO A 144 -15.63 7.67 9.57
N SER A 145 -16.84 7.09 9.57
CA SER A 145 -17.18 5.81 8.92
C SER A 145 -17.16 5.86 7.38
N LYS A 146 -16.79 6.99 6.77
CA LYS A 146 -16.75 7.18 5.32
C LYS A 146 -15.35 6.89 4.75
N LEU A 147 -14.98 5.63 4.77
CA LEU A 147 -14.06 5.05 3.77
C LEU A 147 -14.82 3.93 3.04
N VAL A 148 -15.96 4.29 2.46
CA VAL A 148 -16.66 3.43 1.50
C VAL A 148 -15.92 3.61 0.18
N TYR A 149 -15.17 2.58 -0.22
CA TYR A 149 -14.65 2.50 -1.58
C TYR A 149 -15.84 2.17 -2.49
N ASP A 150 -16.39 3.17 -3.18
CA ASP A 150 -17.36 2.93 -4.24
C ASP A 150 -16.66 2.15 -5.38
N GLU A 151 -17.27 1.02 -5.78
CA GLU A 151 -16.77 0.04 -6.76
C GLU A 151 -16.71 0.56 -8.21
#